data_AF-A0A1M6IEJ9-F1
#
_entry.id   AF-A0A1M6IEJ9-F1
#
_cell.length_a   1.000
_cell.length_b   1.000
_cell.length_c   1.000
_cell.angle_alpha   90.00
_cell.angle_beta   90.00
_cell.angle_gamma   90.00
#
_symmetry.space_group_name_H-M   'P 1'
#
loop_
_entity.id
_entity.type
_entity.pdbx_description
1 polymer ?
#
loop_
_entity_poly.entity_id
_entity_poly.type
_entity_poly.pdbx_seq_one_letter_code
_entity_poly.pdbx_strand_id
1 'polypeptide(L)'
;MVSDKNIHVYNEVGQLKSVLLHCPGEEIENIVPDYLRRLLFDEIAYLKQAKREHDQFAQLLRDEGVEVLYLTDLMSEILQAKEVRDRFLREFIKEGRIDTEGLTESLLEYFSGIPDRELIYRCIAGVRKEQLHHIHKKSLGDMIKNAYPFYLDPIPNLYFQRDPFASVGSGITLNVMAADTRNRETLFPKYIFNLNYSS
;
A
#
# COMPACT_ATOMS: atom_id res chain seq x y z
N MET A 1 4.52 -23.79 -27.25
CA MET A 1 3.42 -23.26 -26.40
C MET A 1 4.01 -22.91 -25.05
N VAL A 2 4.56 -21.70 -24.91
CA VAL A 2 4.97 -21.17 -23.61
C VAL A 2 3.86 -20.19 -23.23
N SER A 3 3.10 -20.52 -22.19
CA SER A 3 2.15 -19.58 -21.60
C SER A 3 3.00 -18.50 -20.94
N ASP A 4 2.93 -17.26 -21.42
CA ASP A 4 3.50 -16.07 -20.76
C ASP A 4 2.82 -15.89 -19.39
N LYS A 5 3.29 -16.65 -18.40
CA LYS A 5 2.91 -16.47 -17.00
C LYS A 5 4.12 -15.92 -16.29
N ASN A 6 4.04 -14.65 -15.90
CA ASN A 6 5.10 -13.90 -15.21
C ASN A 6 5.35 -14.41 -13.77
N ILE A 7 4.61 -15.43 -13.30
CA ILE A 7 4.77 -16.03 -11.98
C ILE A 7 5.12 -17.51 -12.15
N HIS A 8 6.17 -17.96 -11.45
CA HIS A 8 6.65 -19.33 -11.47
C HIS A 8 7.28 -19.71 -10.12
N VAL A 9 6.44 -20.10 -9.15
CA VAL A 9 6.83 -20.43 -7.77
C VAL A 9 6.29 -21.80 -7.38
N TYR A 10 7.10 -22.85 -7.57
CA TYR A 10 6.72 -24.25 -7.31
C TYR A 10 7.41 -24.86 -6.07
N ASN A 11 8.30 -24.10 -5.42
CA ASN A 11 9.05 -24.52 -4.26
C ASN A 11 9.57 -23.30 -3.48
N GLU A 12 10.02 -23.52 -2.25
CA GLU A 12 10.53 -22.49 -1.33
C GLU A 12 12.07 -22.49 -1.20
N VAL A 13 12.77 -23.43 -1.85
CA VAL A 13 14.22 -23.67 -1.64
C VAL A 13 15.07 -23.58 -2.91
N GLY A 14 14.43 -23.47 -4.08
CA GLY A 14 15.09 -23.34 -5.36
C GLY A 14 15.72 -21.96 -5.53
N GLN A 15 16.57 -21.83 -6.54
CA GLN A 15 17.23 -20.56 -6.83
C GLN A 15 16.19 -19.48 -7.14
N LEU A 16 16.15 -18.46 -6.29
CA LEU A 16 15.28 -17.30 -6.44
C LEU A 16 15.74 -16.50 -7.67
N LYS A 17 14.79 -16.12 -8.53
CA LYS A 17 15.07 -15.34 -9.75
C LYS A 17 14.58 -13.90 -9.65
N SER A 18 13.38 -13.71 -9.11
CA SER A 18 12.79 -12.40 -8.91
C SER A 18 12.04 -12.37 -7.57
N VAL A 19 11.99 -11.21 -6.92
CA VAL A 19 11.30 -11.00 -5.65
C VAL A 19 10.64 -9.61 -5.60
N LEU A 20 9.44 -9.53 -5.01
CA LEU A 20 8.74 -8.27 -4.76
C LEU A 20 8.98 -7.82 -3.32
N LEU A 21 9.47 -6.59 -3.16
CA LEU A 21 9.71 -5.94 -1.87
C LEU A 21 8.93 -4.62 -1.76
N HIS A 22 8.84 -4.09 -0.55
CA HIS A 22 8.39 -2.73 -0.26
C HIS A 22 9.39 -2.10 0.70
N CYS A 23 10.02 -1.00 0.30
CA CYS A 23 10.95 -0.28 1.16
C CYS A 23 10.17 0.59 2.16
N PRO A 24 10.43 0.50 3.48
CA PRO A 24 9.73 1.30 4.48
C PRO A 24 9.82 2.80 4.20
N GLY A 25 8.69 3.50 4.34
CA GLY A 25 8.52 4.94 4.10
C GLY A 25 7.95 5.71 5.29
N GLU A 26 7.34 6.87 5.01
CA GLU A 26 6.71 7.75 6.01
C GLU A 26 5.61 7.05 6.82
N GLU A 27 5.06 5.93 6.34
CA GLU A 27 4.12 5.10 7.10
C GLU A 27 4.67 4.63 8.44
N ILE A 28 6.00 4.44 8.56
CA ILE A 28 6.66 4.07 9.80
C ILE A 28 6.74 5.25 10.77
N GLU A 29 6.98 6.46 10.26
CA GLU A 29 6.98 7.70 11.06
C GLU A 29 5.57 8.09 11.52
N ASN A 30 4.55 7.60 10.81
CA ASN A 30 3.15 7.81 11.15
C ASN A 30 2.59 6.83 12.18
N ILE A 31 3.43 5.93 12.72
CA ILE A 31 3.07 5.09 13.86
C ILE A 31 3.12 5.93 15.14
N VAL A 32 1.94 6.26 15.68
CA VAL A 32 1.80 7.02 16.94
C VAL A 32 1.69 6.04 18.12
N PRO A 33 2.34 6.31 19.28
CA PRO A 33 2.34 5.41 20.43
C PRO A 33 0.95 4.90 20.84
N ASP A 34 -0.02 5.80 20.90
CA ASP A 34 -1.40 5.49 21.32
C ASP A 34 -2.14 4.53 20.38
N TYR A 35 -1.64 4.36 19.14
CA TYR A 35 -2.27 3.56 18.09
C TYR A 35 -1.40 2.37 17.62
N LEU A 36 -0.23 2.12 18.23
CA LEU A 36 0.70 1.03 17.91
C LEU A 36 0.00 -0.34 17.78
N ARG A 37 -0.71 -0.75 18.83
CA ARG A 37 -1.39 -2.06 18.87
C ARG A 37 -2.46 -2.22 17.80
N ARG A 38 -3.15 -1.12 17.44
CA ARG A 38 -4.17 -1.12 16.38
C ARG A 38 -3.54 -1.32 15.01
N LEU A 39 -2.31 -0.85 14.82
CA LEU A 39 -1.53 -1.00 13.59
C LEU A 39 -0.70 -2.30 13.56
N LEU A 40 -0.81 -3.14 14.60
CA LEU A 40 -0.08 -4.40 14.74
C LEU A 40 1.45 -4.24 14.73
N PHE A 41 1.92 -3.12 15.29
CA PHE A 41 3.33 -2.87 15.54
C PHE A 41 3.65 -2.96 17.02
N ASP A 42 4.74 -3.66 17.33
CA ASP A 42 5.20 -3.86 18.72
C ASP A 42 6.05 -2.67 19.22
N GLU A 43 6.85 -2.07 18.35
CA GLU A 43 7.75 -0.96 18.67
C GLU A 43 7.82 0.08 17.54
N ILE A 44 8.17 1.32 17.89
CA ILE A 44 8.38 2.39 16.90
C ILE A 44 9.75 2.16 16.25
N ALA A 45 9.77 1.91 14.95
CA ALA A 45 10.99 1.71 14.19
C ALA A 45 11.61 3.06 13.77
N TYR A 46 12.94 3.16 13.84
CA TYR A 46 13.65 4.33 13.31
C TYR A 46 13.78 4.24 11.79
N LEU A 47 12.96 5.00 11.06
CA LEU A 47 12.83 4.90 9.60
C LEU A 47 14.17 4.94 8.85
N LYS A 48 15.08 5.84 9.24
CA LYS A 48 16.39 5.95 8.57
C LYS A 48 17.20 4.66 8.68
N GLN A 49 17.16 4.00 9.84
CA GLN A 49 17.85 2.73 10.04
C GLN A 49 17.11 1.59 9.32
N ALA A 50 15.79 1.55 9.38
CA ALA A 50 14.97 0.56 8.66
C ALA A 50 15.21 0.61 7.15
N LYS A 51 15.28 1.81 6.55
CA LYS A 51 15.63 1.99 5.13
C LYS A 51 17.03 1.46 4.83
N ARG A 52 18.01 1.78 5.66
CA ARG A 52 19.39 1.31 5.48
C ARG A 52 19.48 -0.22 5.51
N GLU A 53 18.81 -0.86 6.46
CA GLU A 53 18.77 -2.32 6.58
C GLU A 53 18.04 -2.96 5.39
N HIS A 54 16.92 -2.38 4.97
CA HIS A 54 16.18 -2.84 3.80
C HIS A 54 17.02 -2.70 2.52
N ASP A 55 17.74 -1.59 2.34
CA ASP A 55 18.61 -1.38 1.19
C ASP A 55 19.77 -2.39 1.16
N GLN A 56 20.36 -2.69 2.32
CA GLN A 56 21.38 -3.73 2.46
C GLN A 56 20.82 -5.12 2.10
N PHE A 57 19.63 -5.44 2.59
CA PHE A 57 18.94 -6.70 2.24
C PHE A 57 18.67 -6.81 0.74
N ALA A 58 18.12 -5.75 0.14
CA ALA A 58 17.87 -5.71 -1.30
C ALA A 58 19.17 -5.81 -2.11
N GLN A 59 20.26 -5.21 -1.64
CA GLN A 59 21.56 -5.31 -2.32
C GLN A 59 22.11 -6.73 -2.27
N LEU A 60 22.04 -7.41 -1.13
CA LEU A 60 22.46 -8.81 -1.00
C LEU A 60 21.73 -9.72 -2.00
N LEU A 61 20.43 -9.51 -2.18
CA LEU A 61 19.65 -10.25 -3.19
C LEU A 61 20.13 -9.98 -4.62
N ARG A 62 20.42 -8.70 -4.95
CA ARG A 62 20.94 -8.33 -6.28
C ARG A 62 22.33 -8.90 -6.53
N ASP A 63 23.18 -8.92 -5.52
CA ASP A 63 24.54 -9.49 -5.61
C ASP A 63 24.49 -11.00 -5.90
N GLU A 64 23.45 -11.70 -5.42
CA GLU A 64 23.15 -13.10 -5.76
C GLU A 64 22.43 -13.27 -7.11
N GLY A 65 22.28 -12.20 -7.90
CA GLY A 65 21.66 -12.22 -9.22
C GLY A 65 20.13 -12.25 -9.22
N VAL A 66 19.48 -11.95 -8.09
CA VAL A 66 18.02 -11.86 -7.98
C VAL A 66 17.54 -10.50 -8.49
N GLU A 67 16.52 -10.51 -9.35
CA GLU A 67 15.77 -9.32 -9.73
C GLU A 67 14.91 -8.83 -8.56
N VAL A 68 15.22 -7.66 -8.03
CA VAL A 68 14.45 -7.03 -6.94
C VAL A 68 13.47 -6.01 -7.53
N LEU A 69 12.18 -6.32 -7.44
CA LEU A 69 11.07 -5.46 -7.82
C LEU A 69 10.51 -4.75 -6.59
N TYR A 70 10.02 -3.52 -6.75
CA TYR A 70 9.36 -2.79 -5.67
C TYR A 70 7.87 -2.59 -5.97
N LEU A 71 7.03 -2.84 -4.96
CA LEU A 71 5.59 -2.60 -5.02
C LEU A 71 5.27 -1.17 -5.44
N THR A 72 5.98 -0.19 -4.87
CA THR A 72 5.78 1.23 -5.18
C THR A 72 6.07 1.57 -6.62
N ASP A 73 7.11 0.96 -7.20
CA ASP A 73 7.52 1.23 -8.57
C ASP A 73 6.53 0.61 -9.56
N LEU A 74 6.14 -0.66 -9.35
CA LEU A 74 5.11 -1.31 -10.17
C LEU A 74 3.77 -0.57 -10.13
N MET A 75 3.34 -0.14 -8.94
CA MET A 75 2.11 0.65 -8.81
C MET A 75 2.23 2.00 -9.52
N SER A 76 3.38 2.68 -9.42
CA SER A 76 3.60 3.96 -10.10
C SER A 76 3.44 3.84 -11.62
N GLU A 77 3.92 2.74 -12.20
CA GLU A 77 3.74 2.44 -13.63
C GLU A 77 2.27 2.19 -13.98
N ILE A 78 1.56 1.41 -13.16
CA ILE A 78 0.13 1.09 -13.36
C ILE A 78 -0.75 2.35 -13.31
N LEU A 79 -0.44 3.29 -12.41
CA LEU A 79 -1.24 4.51 -12.23
C LEU A 79 -1.05 5.56 -13.33
N GLN A 80 -0.10 5.37 -14.26
CA GLN A 80 0.02 6.26 -15.43
C GLN A 80 -1.25 6.24 -16.31
N ALA A 81 -1.99 5.14 -16.28
CA ALA A 81 -3.32 5.07 -16.88
C ALA A 81 -4.33 5.79 -15.98
N LYS A 82 -4.79 6.97 -16.41
CA LYS A 82 -5.68 7.85 -15.63
C LYS A 82 -6.93 7.14 -15.13
N GLU A 83 -7.55 6.29 -15.95
CA GLU A 83 -8.76 5.54 -15.59
C GLU A 83 -8.49 4.52 -14.47
N VAL A 84 -7.29 3.94 -14.46
CA VAL A 84 -6.84 3.01 -13.41
C VAL A 84 -6.55 3.79 -12.13
N ARG A 85 -5.91 4.96 -12.24
CA ARG A 85 -5.65 5.86 -11.12
C ARG A 85 -6.93 6.33 -10.42
N ASP A 86 -7.91 6.82 -11.18
CA ASP A 86 -9.17 7.30 -10.62
C ASP A 86 -9.93 6.15 -9.92
N ARG A 87 -9.88 4.94 -10.49
CA ARG A 87 -10.50 3.75 -9.88
C ARG A 87 -9.78 3.32 -8.60
N PHE A 88 -8.45 3.25 -8.64
CA PHE A 88 -7.61 2.91 -7.49
C PHE A 88 -7.90 3.83 -6.31
N LEU A 89 -7.90 5.15 -6.53
CA LEU A 89 -8.16 6.12 -5.47
C LEU A 89 -9.55 5.96 -4.85
N ARG A 90 -10.59 5.71 -5.66
CA ARG A 90 -11.95 5.49 -5.16
C ARG A 90 -12.05 4.21 -4.32
N GLU A 91 -11.45 3.12 -4.78
CA GLU A 91 -11.40 1.88 -4.00
C GLU A 91 -10.58 2.04 -2.73
N PHE A 92 -9.43 2.71 -2.80
CA PHE A 92 -8.54 2.97 -1.67
C PHE A 92 -9.21 3.80 -0.56
N ILE A 93 -9.91 4.87 -0.93
CA ILE A 93 -10.64 5.72 0.02
C ILE A 93 -11.79 4.92 0.66
N LYS A 94 -12.51 4.12 -0.14
CA LYS A 94 -13.60 3.27 0.36
C LYS A 94 -13.09 2.22 1.36
N GLU A 95 -11.98 1.55 1.06
CA GLU A 95 -11.37 0.59 1.99
C GLU A 95 -10.79 1.26 3.24
N GLY A 96 -10.49 2.56 3.17
CA GLY A 96 -10.18 3.41 4.32
C GLY A 96 -11.34 3.65 5.29
N ARG A 97 -12.54 3.12 5.01
CA ARG A 97 -13.77 3.33 5.81
C ARG A 97 -14.14 4.82 5.95
N ILE A 98 -13.92 5.56 4.87
CA ILE A 98 -14.39 6.94 4.76
C ILE A 98 -15.86 6.92 4.34
N ASP A 99 -16.74 7.24 5.28
CA ASP A 99 -18.19 7.08 5.11
C ASP A 99 -18.92 8.36 4.68
N THR A 100 -18.20 9.49 4.61
CA THR A 100 -18.80 10.78 4.23
C THR A 100 -18.37 11.22 2.84
N GLU A 101 -19.35 11.71 2.07
CA GLU A 101 -19.15 12.19 0.70
C GLU A 101 -18.21 13.40 0.67
N GLY A 102 -18.35 14.33 1.63
CA GLY A 102 -17.53 15.53 1.71
C GLY A 102 -16.05 15.23 1.93
N LEU A 103 -15.73 14.33 2.87
CA LEU A 103 -14.35 13.87 3.08
C LEU A 103 -13.81 13.09 1.88
N THR A 104 -14.63 12.25 1.25
CA THR A 104 -14.24 11.52 0.04
C THR A 104 -13.81 12.46 -1.08
N GLU A 105 -14.60 13.50 -1.37
CA GLU A 105 -14.26 14.49 -2.38
C GLU A 105 -12.99 15.28 -2.02
N SER A 106 -12.86 15.68 -0.75
CA SER A 106 -11.68 16.40 -0.26
C SER A 106 -10.40 15.57 -0.43
N LEU A 107 -10.49 14.25 -0.18
CA LEU A 107 -9.38 13.31 -0.38
C LEU A 107 -9.05 13.13 -1.86
N LEU A 108 -10.06 12.99 -2.72
CA LEU A 108 -9.85 12.88 -4.17
C LEU A 108 -9.18 14.14 -4.73
N GLU A 109 -9.63 15.33 -4.30
CA GLU A 109 -9.00 16.61 -4.64
C GLU A 109 -7.55 16.68 -4.17
N TYR A 110 -7.28 16.29 -2.91
CA TYR A 110 -5.94 16.21 -2.35
C TYR A 110 -5.01 15.32 -3.19
N PHE A 111 -5.46 14.12 -3.59
CA PHE A 111 -4.65 13.20 -4.40
C PHE A 111 -4.54 13.63 -5.87
N SER A 112 -5.46 14.43 -6.39
CA SER A 112 -5.48 14.82 -7.81
C SER A 112 -4.23 15.60 -8.25
N GLY A 113 -3.67 16.42 -7.35
CA GLY A 113 -2.49 17.24 -7.62
C GLY A 113 -1.15 16.52 -7.48
N ILE A 114 -1.15 15.25 -7.06
CA ILE A 114 0.07 14.52 -6.67
C ILE A 114 0.58 13.66 -7.86
N PRO A 115 1.87 13.70 -8.22
CA PRO A 115 2.44 12.80 -9.23
C PRO A 115 2.29 11.32 -8.85
N ASP A 116 2.17 10.41 -9.82
CA ASP A 116 1.84 8.99 -9.58
C ASP A 116 2.74 8.30 -8.55
N ARG A 117 4.05 8.55 -8.66
CA ARG A 117 5.03 7.99 -7.73
C ARG A 117 4.83 8.46 -6.30
N GLU A 118 4.66 9.78 -6.12
CA GLU A 118 4.42 10.38 -4.81
C GLU A 118 3.05 9.97 -4.25
N LEU A 119 2.05 9.80 -5.11
CA LEU A 119 0.69 9.40 -4.73
C LEU A 119 0.71 8.05 -3.99
N ILE A 120 1.45 7.06 -4.50
CA ILE A 120 1.55 5.76 -3.83
C ILE A 120 2.20 5.90 -2.45
N TYR A 121 3.30 6.64 -2.33
CA TYR A 121 3.92 6.89 -1.03
C TYR A 121 2.93 7.58 -0.07
N ARG A 122 2.14 8.56 -0.53
CA ARG A 122 1.11 9.23 0.28
C ARG A 122 -0.03 8.31 0.68
N CYS A 123 -0.47 7.42 -0.21
CA CYS A 123 -1.46 6.41 0.13
C CYS A 123 -0.93 5.50 1.25
N ILE A 124 0.29 4.99 1.12
CA ILE A 124 0.89 4.07 2.09
C ILE A 124 1.15 4.79 3.43
N ALA A 125 1.67 6.03 3.38
CA ALA A 125 1.92 6.86 4.56
C ALA A 125 0.65 7.24 5.32
N GLY A 126 -0.51 7.19 4.68
CA GLY A 126 -1.75 7.70 5.25
C GLY A 126 -1.85 9.23 5.15
N VAL A 127 -3.01 9.76 5.54
CA VAL A 127 -3.33 11.19 5.42
C VAL A 127 -3.72 11.73 6.79
N ARG A 128 -2.87 12.59 7.34
CA ARG A 128 -3.10 13.32 8.60
C ARG A 128 -4.13 14.43 8.39
N LYS A 129 -4.86 14.77 9.44
CA LYS A 129 -5.86 15.85 9.40
C LYS A 129 -5.28 17.20 9.05
N GLU A 130 -4.05 17.47 9.49
CA GLU A 130 -3.35 18.73 9.24
C GLU A 130 -2.99 18.93 7.76
N GLN A 131 -2.94 17.86 6.97
CA GLN A 131 -2.66 17.91 5.53
C GLN A 131 -3.89 18.32 4.69
N LEU A 132 -5.09 18.27 5.27
CA LEU A 132 -6.33 18.72 4.64
C LEU A 132 -6.86 19.95 5.37
N HIS A 133 -6.61 21.13 4.78
CA HIS A 133 -7.03 22.41 5.37
C HIS A 133 -8.53 22.67 5.27
N HIS A 134 -9.20 22.10 4.26
CA HIS A 134 -10.63 22.28 4.02
C HIS A 134 -11.29 20.95 3.71
N ILE A 135 -12.31 20.60 4.51
CA ILE A 135 -13.19 19.47 4.25
C ILE A 135 -14.52 20.01 3.75
N HIS A 136 -15.00 19.49 2.61
CA HIS A 136 -16.33 19.77 2.10
C HIS A 136 -17.38 19.32 3.13
N LYS A 137 -18.28 20.24 3.54
CA LYS A 137 -19.28 19.96 4.56
C LYS A 137 -20.61 19.57 3.91
N LYS A 138 -20.75 18.30 3.52
CA LYS A 138 -21.96 17.79 2.87
C LYS A 138 -22.92 17.07 3.83
N SER A 139 -22.41 16.57 4.95
CA SER A 139 -23.17 15.84 5.96
C SER A 139 -22.80 16.27 7.38
N LEU A 140 -23.62 15.87 8.36
CA LEU A 140 -23.29 16.07 9.78
C LEU A 140 -21.97 15.38 10.16
N GLY A 141 -21.69 14.21 9.58
CA GLY A 141 -20.45 13.47 9.80
C GLY A 141 -19.21 14.28 9.43
N ASP A 142 -19.26 15.08 8.35
CA ASP A 142 -18.16 15.95 7.92
C ASP A 142 -17.88 17.10 8.92
N MET A 143 -18.81 17.38 9.83
CA MET A 143 -18.71 18.47 10.80
C MET A 143 -18.22 17.99 12.17
N ILE A 144 -18.24 16.67 12.43
CA ILE A 144 -17.83 16.10 13.71
C ILE A 144 -16.30 16.15 13.83
N LYS A 145 -15.81 16.82 14.87
CA LYS A 145 -14.38 16.82 15.20
C LYS A 145 -14.06 15.60 16.06
N ASN A 146 -13.31 14.65 15.49
CA ASN A 146 -12.66 13.57 16.23
C ASN A 146 -11.22 13.97 16.60
N ALA A 147 -10.75 13.62 17.80
CA ALA A 147 -9.36 13.83 18.23
C ALA A 147 -8.35 12.95 17.48
N TYR A 148 -8.80 11.89 16.81
CA TYR A 148 -7.96 10.99 16.03
C TYR A 148 -7.21 11.75 14.92
N PRO A 149 -5.88 11.60 14.76
CA PRO A 149 -5.07 12.49 13.93
C PRO A 149 -5.08 12.19 12.42
N PHE A 150 -5.67 11.06 11.99
CA PHE A 150 -5.70 10.65 10.60
C PHE A 150 -7.11 10.69 10.01
N TYR A 151 -7.19 11.00 8.72
CA TYR A 151 -8.34 10.68 7.87
C TYR A 151 -8.15 9.31 7.23
N LEU A 152 -6.95 9.00 6.74
CA LEU A 152 -6.58 7.67 6.27
C LEU A 152 -5.41 7.16 7.08
N ASP A 153 -5.57 5.98 7.68
CA ASP A 153 -4.51 5.36 8.50
C ASP A 153 -3.29 5.00 7.64
N PRO A 154 -2.06 5.12 8.18
CA PRO A 154 -0.87 4.55 7.55
C PRO A 154 -0.99 3.02 7.39
N ILE A 155 -0.23 2.46 6.45
CA ILE A 155 -0.18 1.02 6.19
C ILE A 155 1.23 0.51 6.51
N PRO A 156 1.63 0.51 7.80
CA PRO A 156 3.02 0.30 8.16
C PRO A 156 3.49 -1.14 7.96
N ASN A 157 2.58 -2.12 7.90
CA ASN A 157 2.91 -3.53 7.68
C ASN A 157 3.25 -3.86 6.22
N LEU A 158 3.17 -2.89 5.31
CA LEU A 158 3.38 -3.14 3.89
C LEU A 158 4.81 -3.61 3.57
N TYR A 159 5.81 -3.36 4.41
CA TYR A 159 7.15 -3.95 4.20
C TYR A 159 7.18 -5.47 4.42
N PHE A 160 6.14 -6.05 5.05
CA PHE A 160 5.91 -7.49 5.13
C PHE A 160 5.06 -7.98 3.94
N GLN A 161 5.70 -8.09 2.77
CA GLN A 161 5.04 -8.47 1.52
C GLN A 161 4.52 -9.93 1.46
N ARG A 162 4.79 -10.77 2.47
CA ARG A 162 4.43 -12.19 2.46
C ARG A 162 2.95 -12.47 2.69
N ASP A 163 2.26 -11.59 3.42
CA ASP A 163 0.91 -11.86 3.92
C ASP A 163 -0.23 -11.45 2.97
N PRO A 164 -0.20 -10.27 2.29
CA PRO A 164 -1.35 -9.82 1.50
C PRO A 164 -1.65 -10.70 0.29
N PHE A 165 -0.63 -11.36 -0.26
CA PHE A 165 -0.76 -12.32 -1.34
C PHE A 165 0.39 -13.33 -1.28
N ALA A 166 0.20 -14.50 -1.90
CA ALA A 166 1.26 -15.49 -2.05
C ALA A 166 1.33 -15.99 -3.49
N SER A 167 2.54 -16.15 -4.03
CA SER A 167 2.75 -16.76 -5.35
C SER A 167 2.72 -18.28 -5.23
N VAL A 168 1.86 -18.95 -6.01
CA VAL A 168 1.71 -20.41 -5.99
C VAL A 168 1.60 -20.95 -7.41
N GLY A 169 2.53 -21.82 -7.78
CA GLY A 169 2.65 -22.39 -9.11
C GLY A 169 2.84 -21.30 -10.15
N SER A 170 1.79 -21.02 -10.92
CA SER A 170 1.81 -20.04 -12.01
C SER A 170 0.85 -18.86 -11.82
N GLY A 171 0.42 -18.61 -10.59
CA GLY A 171 -0.47 -17.51 -10.23
C GLY A 171 -0.24 -17.05 -8.80
N ILE A 172 -1.17 -16.26 -8.27
CA ILE A 172 -1.15 -15.79 -6.89
C ILE A 172 -2.46 -16.12 -6.17
N THR A 173 -2.40 -16.26 -4.86
CA THR A 173 -3.56 -16.15 -3.98
C THR A 173 -3.61 -14.73 -3.45
N LEU A 174 -4.73 -14.03 -3.66
CA LEU A 174 -5.00 -12.77 -2.97
C LEU A 174 -5.67 -13.11 -1.64
N ASN A 175 -5.02 -12.78 -0.53
CA ASN A 175 -5.47 -13.23 0.78
C ASN A 175 -6.51 -12.27 1.37
N VAL A 176 -7.39 -12.78 2.23
CA VAL A 176 -8.26 -11.95 3.07
C VAL A 176 -7.60 -11.82 4.43
N MET A 177 -7.26 -10.61 4.83
CA MET A 177 -6.49 -10.38 6.04
C MET A 177 -7.37 -10.54 7.28
N ALA A 178 -6.86 -11.20 8.32
CA ALA A 178 -7.61 -11.42 9.56
C ALA A 178 -7.91 -10.10 10.31
N ALA A 179 -7.00 -9.14 10.24
CA ALA A 179 -7.18 -7.80 10.77
C ALA A 179 -7.72 -6.88 9.68
N ASP A 180 -8.89 -6.28 9.94
CA ASP A 180 -9.53 -5.31 9.05
C ASP A 180 -8.60 -4.19 8.59
N THR A 181 -7.74 -3.70 9.48
CA THR A 181 -6.76 -2.63 9.19
C THR A 181 -5.74 -3.03 8.14
N ARG A 182 -5.36 -4.32 8.10
CA ARG A 182 -4.41 -4.87 7.12
C ARG A 182 -5.06 -5.21 5.79
N ASN A 183 -6.38 -5.35 5.71
CA ASN A 183 -7.03 -5.75 4.46
C ASN A 183 -6.82 -4.74 3.32
N ARG A 184 -6.56 -3.46 3.66
CA ARG A 184 -6.17 -2.40 2.72
C ARG A 184 -4.85 -2.67 2.00
N GLU A 185 -3.98 -3.51 2.56
CA GLU A 185 -2.71 -3.94 1.93
C GLU A 185 -2.96 -4.74 0.66
N THR A 186 -4.10 -5.43 0.57
CA THR A 186 -4.43 -6.34 -0.55
C THR A 186 -4.83 -5.57 -1.82
N LEU A 187 -5.17 -4.28 -1.71
CA LEU A 187 -5.51 -3.46 -2.86
C LEU A 187 -4.33 -3.29 -3.81
N PHE A 188 -3.10 -3.15 -3.31
CA PHE A 188 -1.92 -3.01 -4.16
C PHE A 188 -1.67 -4.25 -5.04
N PRO A 189 -1.55 -5.48 -4.50
CA PRO A 189 -1.38 -6.68 -5.32
C PRO A 189 -2.59 -6.97 -6.22
N LYS A 190 -3.82 -6.57 -5.83
CA LYS A 190 -5.01 -6.66 -6.71
C LYS A 190 -4.80 -5.90 -8.03
N TYR A 191 -4.18 -4.72 -7.99
CA TYR A 191 -3.87 -3.93 -9.19
C TYR A 191 -2.61 -4.44 -9.90
N ILE A 192 -1.55 -4.80 -9.18
CA ILE A 192 -0.30 -5.35 -9.77
C ILE A 192 -0.57 -6.62 -10.58
N PHE A 193 -1.31 -7.57 -10.00
CA PHE A 193 -1.66 -8.83 -10.67
C PHE A 193 -2.94 -8.75 -11.46
N ASN A 194 -3.55 -7.57 -11.52
CA ASN A 194 -4.63 -7.28 -12.42
C ASN A 194 -5.83 -8.23 -12.28
N LEU A 195 -6.21 -8.50 -11.03
CA LEU A 195 -7.20 -9.52 -10.69
C LEU A 195 -8.66 -9.09 -10.97
N ASN A 196 -8.87 -7.95 -11.63
CA ASN A 196 -10.18 -7.38 -11.93
C ASN A 196 -10.57 -7.44 -13.42
N TYR A 197 -9.80 -8.08 -14.31
CA TYR A 197 -10.12 -8.17 -15.75
C TYR A 197 -10.71 -9.53 -16.15
N SER A 198 -11.50 -10.14 -15.27
CA SER A 198 -12.37 -11.26 -15.64
C SER A 198 -13.82 -10.88 -15.39
N SER A 199 -14.38 -10.15 -16.37
CA SER A 199 -15.81 -10.07 -16.67
C SER A 199 -15.97 -10.17 -18.18
#